data_AF-A0A9D1M001-F1
#
_entry.id   AF-A0A9D1M001-F1
#
_cell.length_a   1.000
_cell.length_b   1.000
_cell.length_c   1.000
_cell.angle_alpha   90.00
_cell.angle_beta   90.00
_cell.angle_gamma   90.00
#
_symmetry.space_group_name_H-M   'P 1'
#
loop_
_entity.id
_entity.type
_entity.pdbx_description
1 polymer ?
#
loop_
_entity_poly.entity_id
_entity_poly.type
_entity_poly.pdbx_seq_one_letter_code
_entity_poly.pdbx_strand_id
1 'polypeptide(L)'
;MVKFVSNQNCGRGTNMYKNEKIKRMCSFYASDIHLTTMMLPYLVTKVEKGDKIYTFLDHSIEKEIQILLSKLNLKNKTLETIKSINWKAKTEMEFSNTKEWKNIEGKEIYILVTGKQKNIQEINQKIEKLIENDQNLKVNIINFFDINDINNDIKEILKNHDKVLNTSGEKEIEDNHLWVI
;
A
#
# COMPACT_ATOMS: atom_id res chain seq x y z
N MET A 1 -32.11 -44.17 1.22
CA MET A 1 -31.44 -43.67 2.44
C MET A 1 -31.00 -42.24 2.15
N VAL A 2 -31.78 -41.26 2.61
CA VAL A 2 -31.53 -39.83 2.35
C VAL A 2 -30.60 -39.30 3.44
N LYS A 3 -29.41 -38.83 3.08
CA LYS A 3 -28.54 -38.09 4.00
C LYS A 3 -28.99 -36.62 4.01
N PHE A 4 -29.59 -36.21 5.11
CA PHE A 4 -29.82 -34.79 5.41
C PHE A 4 -28.45 -34.14 5.68
N VAL A 5 -28.07 -33.16 4.87
CA VAL A 5 -26.99 -32.23 5.22
C VAL A 5 -27.67 -30.99 5.81
N SER A 6 -27.51 -30.81 7.12
CA SER A 6 -27.92 -29.61 7.83
C SER A 6 -27.06 -28.44 7.37
N ASN A 7 -27.60 -27.63 6.47
CA ASN A 7 -27.02 -26.37 6.06
C ASN A 7 -27.37 -25.32 7.12
N GLN A 8 -26.52 -25.16 8.14
CA GLN A 8 -26.59 -24.00 9.02
C GLN A 8 -25.77 -22.86 8.40
N ASN A 9 -26.48 -22.01 7.65
CA ASN A 9 -26.05 -20.65 7.39
C ASN A 9 -25.96 -19.90 8.73
N CYS A 10 -24.76 -19.51 9.14
CA CYS A 10 -24.57 -18.38 10.05
C CYS A 10 -23.99 -17.24 9.22
N GLY A 11 -24.81 -16.21 9.00
CA GLY A 11 -24.54 -15.15 8.04
C GLY A 11 -23.68 -13.99 8.54
N ARG A 12 -23.36 -13.13 7.57
CA ARG A 12 -22.82 -11.76 7.64
C ARG A 12 -21.30 -11.60 7.74
N GLY A 13 -20.67 -11.76 6.58
CA GLY A 13 -19.63 -10.86 6.10
C GLY A 13 -19.88 -10.68 4.61
N THR A 14 -20.04 -9.45 4.13
CA THR A 14 -20.04 -9.18 2.69
C THR A 14 -18.72 -9.71 2.14
N ASN A 15 -18.75 -10.81 1.39
CA ASN A 15 -17.59 -11.26 0.62
C ASN A 15 -17.31 -10.18 -0.42
N MET A 16 -16.43 -9.25 -0.05
CA MET A 16 -15.84 -8.28 -0.96
C MET A 16 -15.00 -9.12 -1.92
N TYR A 17 -15.47 -9.27 -3.17
CA TYR A 17 -14.73 -9.99 -4.19
C TYR A 17 -13.31 -9.42 -4.25
N LYS A 18 -12.34 -10.26 -3.88
CA LYS A 18 -10.94 -9.88 -3.87
C LYS A 18 -10.52 -9.65 -5.31
N ASN A 19 -10.35 -8.39 -5.70
CA ASN A 19 -9.91 -8.04 -7.05
C ASN A 19 -8.47 -8.54 -7.24
N GLU A 20 -8.30 -9.65 -7.97
CA GLU A 20 -6.99 -10.30 -8.21
C GLU A 20 -5.97 -9.38 -8.89
N LYS A 21 -6.41 -8.24 -9.46
CA LYS A 21 -5.54 -7.21 -10.05
C LYS A 21 -4.84 -6.33 -9.00
N ILE A 22 -5.43 -6.24 -7.80
CA ILE A 22 -4.98 -5.35 -6.73
C ILE A 22 -4.44 -6.19 -5.59
N LYS A 23 -3.11 -6.15 -5.42
CA LYS A 23 -2.44 -6.68 -4.25
C LYS A 23 -2.37 -5.60 -3.17
N ARG A 24 -2.86 -5.91 -1.97
CA ARG A 24 -2.87 -5.00 -0.82
C ARG A 24 -1.81 -5.41 0.17
N MET A 25 -0.98 -4.47 0.57
CA MET A 25 0.03 -4.63 1.60
C MET A 25 -0.23 -3.63 2.72
N CYS A 26 0.04 -4.02 3.96
CA CYS A 26 0.07 -3.10 5.08
C CYS A 26 1.48 -2.98 5.65
N SER A 27 1.76 -1.83 6.27
CA SER A 27 2.99 -1.57 6.99
C SER A 27 2.66 -0.72 8.22
N PHE A 28 3.43 -0.89 9.29
CA PHE A 28 3.23 -0.20 10.54
C PHE A 28 4.46 0.63 10.86
N TYR A 29 4.29 1.93 11.09
CA TYR A 29 5.38 2.83 11.42
C TYR A 29 5.12 3.53 12.76
N ALA A 30 6.18 4.09 13.36
CA ALA A 30 6.11 4.77 14.66
C ALA A 30 6.60 6.22 14.59
N SER A 31 7.16 6.61 13.45
CA SER A 31 7.59 7.97 13.10
C SER A 31 7.86 8.04 11.60
N ASP A 32 7.98 9.24 11.05
CA ASP A 32 8.26 9.46 9.62
C ASP A 32 9.63 8.93 9.20
N ILE A 33 10.60 8.95 10.11
CA ILE A 33 11.91 8.31 9.92
C ILE A 33 11.74 6.78 9.85
N HIS A 34 10.93 6.18 10.73
CA HIS A 34 10.65 4.75 10.67
C HIS A 34 9.94 4.38 9.35
N LEU A 35 8.94 5.17 8.95
CA LEU A 35 8.22 5.02 7.69
C LEU A 35 9.16 5.04 6.49
N THR A 36 9.97 6.10 6.36
CA THR A 36 10.88 6.28 5.22
C THR A 36 11.97 5.22 5.17
N THR A 37 12.51 4.79 6.32
CA THR A 37 13.55 3.75 6.37
C THR A 37 13.02 2.35 6.03
N MET A 38 11.76 2.04 6.32
CA MET A 38 11.10 0.81 5.84
C MET A 38 10.77 0.87 4.35
N MET A 39 10.18 1.99 3.92
CA MET A 39 9.61 2.15 2.59
C MET A 39 10.67 2.31 1.51
N LEU A 40 11.69 3.16 1.74
CA LEU A 40 12.58 3.61 0.68
C LEU A 40 13.44 2.49 0.07
N PRO A 41 14.08 1.59 0.85
CA PRO A 41 14.84 0.49 0.27
C PRO A 41 13.98 -0.40 -0.62
N TYR A 42 12.74 -0.64 -0.21
CA TYR A 42 11.78 -1.40 -1.00
C TYR A 42 11.47 -0.71 -2.33
N LEU A 43 11.13 0.59 -2.31
CA LEU A 43 10.80 1.36 -3.51
C LEU A 43 11.97 1.51 -4.48
N VAL A 44 13.21 1.64 -3.97
CA VAL A 44 14.42 1.67 -4.80
C VAL A 44 14.43 0.47 -5.74
N THR A 45 14.17 -0.74 -5.23
CA THR A 45 14.18 -1.97 -6.05
C THR A 45 13.09 -1.96 -7.13
N LYS A 46 11.94 -1.32 -6.88
CA LYS A 46 10.82 -1.24 -7.83
C LYS A 46 11.10 -0.19 -8.91
N VAL A 47 11.62 0.97 -8.51
CA VAL A 47 12.07 2.01 -9.43
C VAL A 47 13.16 1.50 -10.37
N GLU A 48 14.10 0.70 -9.87
CA GLU A 48 15.15 0.09 -10.71
C GLU A 48 14.60 -0.90 -11.74
N LYS A 49 13.51 -1.60 -11.43
CA LYS A 49 12.76 -2.44 -12.39
C LYS A 49 11.95 -1.62 -13.39
N GLY A 50 11.81 -0.32 -13.14
CA GLY A 50 11.07 0.61 -13.97
C GLY A 50 9.59 0.72 -13.62
N ASP A 51 9.17 0.15 -12.48
CA ASP A 51 7.81 0.25 -11.94
C ASP A 51 7.47 1.70 -11.59
N LYS A 52 6.16 2.01 -11.53
CA LYS A 52 5.67 3.37 -11.29
C LYS A 52 5.23 3.52 -9.84
N ILE A 53 5.62 4.64 -9.22
CA ILE A 53 5.33 4.93 -7.82
C ILE A 53 4.42 6.16 -7.74
N TYR A 54 3.31 6.02 -7.03
CA TYR A 54 2.39 7.10 -6.69
C TYR A 54 2.17 7.14 -5.18
N THR A 55 1.89 8.33 -4.66
CA THR A 55 1.80 8.61 -3.22
C THR A 55 0.51 9.36 -2.90
N PHE A 56 -0.13 8.96 -1.80
CA PHE A 56 -1.22 9.63 -1.11
C PHE A 56 -0.84 9.76 0.34
N LEU A 57 -0.28 10.90 0.69
CA LEU A 57 0.25 11.13 2.03
C LEU A 57 -0.65 12.09 2.77
N ASP A 58 -1.00 11.76 4.01
CA ASP A 58 -1.76 12.64 4.91
C ASP A 58 -0.91 13.81 5.44
N HIS A 59 0.41 13.69 5.43
CA HIS A 59 1.38 14.74 5.72
C HIS A 59 2.62 14.62 4.81
N SER A 60 3.49 15.63 4.80
CA SER A 60 4.72 15.62 3.99
C SER A 60 5.84 14.85 4.69
N ILE A 61 6.54 13.99 3.95
CA ILE A 61 7.74 13.26 4.41
C ILE A 61 9.00 13.61 3.59
N GLU A 62 8.92 14.71 2.83
CA GLU A 62 9.97 15.14 1.90
C GLU A 62 11.32 15.35 2.59
N LYS A 63 11.30 15.89 3.82
CA LYS A 63 12.52 16.16 4.60
C LYS A 63 13.21 14.84 4.98
N GLU A 64 12.44 13.86 5.45
CA GLU A 64 12.92 12.56 5.88
C GLU A 64 13.48 11.77 4.69
N ILE A 65 12.80 11.84 3.54
CA ILE A 65 13.30 11.29 2.28
C ILE A 65 14.64 11.91 1.88
N GLN A 66 14.77 13.25 1.94
CA GLN A 66 16.02 13.93 1.59
C GLN A 66 17.18 13.52 2.52
N ILE A 67 16.92 13.45 3.83
CA ILE A 67 17.88 12.97 4.82
C ILE A 67 18.33 11.55 4.49
N LEU A 68 17.39 10.64 4.24
CA LEU A 68 17.72 9.25 3.94
C LEU A 68 18.49 9.11 2.62
N LEU A 69 18.06 9.82 1.57
CA LEU A 69 18.74 9.82 0.26
C LEU A 69 20.18 10.32 0.34
N SER A 70 20.47 11.32 1.18
CA SER A 70 21.85 11.82 1.39
C SER A 70 22.81 10.77 1.95
N LYS A 71 22.27 9.71 2.57
CA LYS A 71 23.04 8.62 3.21
C LYS A 71 23.15 7.38 2.33
N LEU A 72 22.38 7.30 1.24
CA LEU A 72 22.33 6.15 0.36
C LEU A 72 23.20 6.35 -0.88
N ASN A 73 23.98 5.33 -1.25
CA ASN A 73 24.75 5.34 -2.48
C ASN A 73 23.93 4.73 -3.63
N LEU A 74 23.01 5.53 -4.21
CA LEU A 74 22.14 5.10 -5.29
C LEU A 74 22.69 5.51 -6.66
N LYS A 75 22.36 4.73 -7.70
CA LYS A 75 22.62 5.13 -9.09
C LYS A 75 21.89 6.45 -9.39
N ASN A 76 22.56 7.37 -10.10
CA ASN A 76 22.00 8.70 -10.41
C ASN A 76 20.57 8.65 -10.99
N LYS A 77 20.30 7.75 -11.94
CA LYS A 77 18.96 7.61 -12.54
C LYS A 77 17.89 7.22 -11.50
N THR A 78 18.21 6.30 -10.60
CA THR A 78 17.32 5.85 -9.52
C THR A 78 17.08 6.98 -8.54
N LEU A 79 18.14 7.69 -8.14
CA LEU A 79 18.08 8.84 -7.25
C LEU A 79 17.15 9.93 -7.80
N GLU A 80 17.35 10.33 -9.06
CA GLU A 80 16.53 11.38 -9.70
C GLU A 80 15.07 10.96 -9.85
N THR A 81 14.82 9.68 -10.15
CA THR A 81 13.44 9.17 -10.23
C THR A 81 12.76 9.23 -8.86
N ILE A 82 13.45 8.83 -7.79
CA ILE A 82 12.90 8.88 -6.43
C ILE A 82 12.64 10.32 -5.98
N LYS A 83 13.57 11.24 -6.25
CA LYS A 83 13.39 12.67 -5.94
C LYS A 83 12.19 13.29 -6.67
N SER A 84 11.87 12.79 -7.87
CA SER A 84 10.75 13.29 -8.67
C SER A 84 9.36 12.85 -8.17
N ILE A 85 9.30 11.86 -7.27
CA ILE A 85 8.05 11.44 -6.65
C ILE A 85 7.56 12.56 -5.73
N ASN A 86 6.26 12.83 -5.73
CA ASN A 86 5.67 13.85 -4.87
C ASN A 86 5.54 13.33 -3.42
N TRP A 87 6.49 13.72 -2.55
CA TRP A 87 6.51 13.34 -1.13
C TRP A 87 5.74 14.30 -0.21
N LYS A 88 4.94 15.20 -0.78
CA LYS A 88 4.10 16.14 -0.03
C LYS A 88 2.74 15.53 0.25
N ALA A 89 2.05 16.13 1.23
CA ALA A 89 0.67 15.77 1.53
C ALA A 89 -0.20 15.93 0.28
N LYS A 90 -1.06 14.94 0.01
CA LYS A 90 -2.07 15.00 -1.04
C LYS A 90 -3.45 14.81 -0.42
N THR A 91 -4.35 15.71 -0.76
CA THR A 91 -5.76 15.57 -0.35
C THR A 91 -6.52 14.68 -1.33
N GLU A 92 -7.67 14.16 -0.88
CA GLU A 92 -8.56 13.32 -1.70
C GLU A 92 -8.96 13.94 -3.05
N MET A 93 -9.02 15.29 -3.13
CA MET A 93 -9.48 16.02 -4.31
C MET A 93 -8.48 15.94 -5.47
N GLU A 94 -7.20 15.72 -5.19
CA GLU A 94 -6.15 15.60 -6.21
C GLU A 94 -6.16 14.25 -6.93
N PHE A 95 -6.78 13.23 -6.33
CA PHE A 95 -6.79 11.87 -6.88
C PHE A 95 -7.71 11.69 -8.08
N SER A 96 -8.92 12.28 -8.03
CA SER A 96 -9.96 12.08 -9.05
C SER A 96 -9.57 12.62 -10.44
N ASN A 97 -8.55 13.49 -10.51
CA ASN A 97 -8.17 14.20 -11.73
C ASN A 97 -6.95 13.60 -12.46
N THR A 98 -6.23 12.65 -11.87
CA THR A 98 -5.03 12.09 -12.50
C THR A 98 -5.39 10.94 -13.44
N LYS A 99 -5.41 11.20 -14.74
CA LYS A 99 -5.43 10.16 -15.81
C LYS A 99 -4.05 9.49 -15.99
N GLU A 100 -3.13 9.67 -15.04
CA GLU A 100 -1.70 9.34 -15.15
C GLU A 100 -1.40 7.83 -15.23
N TRP A 101 -2.38 6.99 -14.94
CA TRP A 101 -2.30 5.53 -14.93
C TRP A 101 -2.58 4.89 -16.29
N LYS A 102 -3.14 5.66 -17.24
CA LYS A 102 -3.44 5.18 -18.60
C LYS A 102 -2.14 5.08 -19.40
N ASN A 103 -1.90 3.93 -20.03
CA ASN A 103 -0.75 3.60 -20.89
C ASN A 103 0.53 3.08 -20.19
N ILE A 104 0.41 2.50 -18.99
CA ILE A 104 1.53 1.81 -18.34
C ILE A 104 1.50 0.32 -18.75
N GLU A 105 2.04 0.01 -19.92
CA GLU A 105 2.10 -1.36 -20.42
C GLU A 105 3.28 -2.13 -19.80
N GLY A 106 3.03 -3.33 -19.28
CA GLY A 106 4.06 -4.26 -18.80
C GLY A 106 4.76 -3.90 -17.48
N LYS A 107 4.32 -2.86 -16.77
CA LYS A 107 4.93 -2.40 -15.51
C LYS A 107 3.93 -2.40 -14.36
N GLU A 108 4.41 -2.71 -13.17
CA GLU A 108 3.56 -2.65 -11.98
C GLU A 108 3.44 -1.21 -11.48
N ILE A 109 2.26 -0.89 -10.95
CA ILE A 109 2.00 0.37 -10.28
C ILE A 109 2.02 0.11 -8.78
N TYR A 110 2.79 0.90 -8.05
CA TYR A 110 2.84 0.92 -6.60
C TYR A 110 2.21 2.21 -6.10
N ILE A 111 1.18 2.10 -5.28
CA ILE A 111 0.47 3.22 -4.69
C ILE A 111 0.67 3.17 -3.18
N LEU A 112 1.27 4.22 -2.63
CA LEU A 112 1.53 4.36 -1.21
C LEU A 112 0.46 5.24 -0.60
N VAL A 113 -0.13 4.78 0.49
CA VAL A 113 -1.19 5.51 1.19
C VAL A 113 -0.83 5.59 2.67
N THR A 114 -0.75 6.80 3.21
CA THR A 114 -0.60 7.04 4.65
C THR A 114 -1.85 7.71 5.20
N GLY A 115 -2.09 7.53 6.49
CA GLY A 115 -3.10 8.24 7.25
C GLY A 115 -3.92 7.36 8.17
N LYS A 116 -4.97 7.95 8.73
CA LYS A 116 -5.90 7.22 9.61
C LYS A 116 -6.65 6.17 8.81
N GLN A 117 -7.03 5.08 9.49
CA GLN A 117 -7.70 3.92 8.88
C GLN A 117 -8.88 4.31 7.98
N LYS A 118 -9.73 5.25 8.43
CA LYS A 118 -10.87 5.72 7.64
C LYS A 118 -10.43 6.38 6.31
N ASN A 119 -9.44 7.27 6.35
CA ASN A 119 -8.94 7.95 5.16
C ASN A 119 -8.30 6.96 4.18
N ILE A 120 -7.53 6.00 4.70
CA ILE A 120 -6.93 4.92 3.89
C ILE A 120 -8.02 4.10 3.19
N GLN A 121 -9.10 3.74 3.89
CA GLN A 121 -10.22 2.99 3.31
C GLN A 121 -10.91 3.80 2.19
N GLU A 122 -11.15 5.10 2.39
CA GLU A 122 -11.76 5.99 1.40
C GLU A 122 -10.89 6.11 0.12
N ILE A 123 -9.58 6.26 0.28
CA ILE A 123 -8.63 6.29 -0.85
C ILE A 123 -8.61 4.94 -1.59
N ASN A 124 -8.56 3.82 -0.87
CA ASN A 124 -8.55 2.49 -1.48
C ASN A 124 -9.80 2.22 -2.31
N GLN A 125 -10.99 2.58 -1.80
CA GLN A 125 -12.24 2.46 -2.56
C GLN A 125 -12.24 3.29 -3.84
N LYS A 126 -11.64 4.49 -3.83
CA LYS A 126 -11.51 5.30 -5.03
C LYS A 126 -10.54 4.67 -6.03
N ILE A 127 -9.40 4.14 -5.55
CA ILE A 127 -8.40 3.45 -6.38
C ILE A 127 -9.05 2.25 -7.08
N GLU A 128 -9.81 1.44 -6.34
CA GLU A 128 -10.56 0.30 -6.88
C GLU A 128 -11.50 0.70 -8.01
N LYS A 129 -12.35 1.72 -7.78
CA LYS A 129 -13.29 2.23 -8.79
C LYS A 129 -12.62 2.75 -10.06
N LEU A 130 -11.44 3.34 -9.95
CA LEU A 130 -10.68 3.77 -11.11
C LEU A 130 -10.18 2.54 -11.90
N ILE A 131 -9.55 1.59 -11.22
CA ILE A 131 -8.90 0.42 -11.85
C ILE A 131 -9.91 -0.60 -12.40
N GLU A 132 -11.15 -0.65 -11.89
CA GLU A 132 -12.20 -1.56 -12.38
C GLU A 132 -12.33 -1.57 -13.92
N ASN A 133 -12.12 -0.41 -14.55
CA ASN A 133 -12.28 -0.23 -15.99
C ASN A 133 -11.04 -0.60 -16.84
N ASP A 134 -9.90 -0.95 -16.23
CA ASP A 134 -8.68 -1.30 -16.93
C ASP A 134 -8.28 -2.75 -16.65
N GLN A 135 -8.21 -3.57 -17.71
CA GLN A 135 -7.95 -5.01 -17.59
C GLN A 135 -6.46 -5.35 -17.55
N ASN A 136 -5.57 -4.43 -17.90
CA ASN A 136 -4.15 -4.72 -18.08
C ASN A 136 -3.26 -4.23 -16.93
N LEU A 137 -3.83 -3.58 -15.91
CA LEU A 137 -3.08 -3.00 -14.82
C LEU A 137 -2.89 -3.97 -13.65
N LYS A 138 -1.64 -4.13 -13.24
CA LYS A 138 -1.26 -4.76 -11.98
C LYS A 138 -0.92 -3.68 -10.97
N VAL A 139 -1.70 -3.61 -9.89
CA VAL A 139 -1.57 -2.54 -8.90
C VAL A 139 -1.26 -3.14 -7.53
N ASN A 140 -0.23 -2.59 -6.89
CA ASN A 140 0.17 -2.88 -5.52
C ASN A 140 -0.15 -1.65 -4.67
N ILE A 141 -1.08 -1.78 -3.73
CA ILE A 141 -1.39 -0.72 -2.76
C ILE A 141 -0.68 -1.05 -1.46
N ILE A 142 0.07 -0.09 -0.91
CA ILE A 142 0.77 -0.23 0.37
C ILE A 142 0.20 0.80 1.33
N ASN A 143 -0.55 0.31 2.31
CA ASN A 143 -1.17 1.11 3.35
C ASN A 143 -0.24 1.19 4.56
N PHE A 144 0.19 2.39 4.91
CA PHE A 144 1.04 2.65 6.06
C PHE A 144 0.19 3.21 7.20
N PHE A 145 0.19 2.49 8.32
CA PHE A 145 -0.54 2.85 9.52
C PHE A 145 0.43 3.29 10.62
N ASP A 146 0.17 4.44 11.24
CA ASP A 146 0.89 4.86 12.44
C ASP A 146 0.44 3.98 13.61
N ILE A 147 1.37 3.22 14.20
CA ILE A 147 1.09 2.30 15.31
C ILE A 147 0.52 3.02 16.53
N ASN A 148 0.81 4.31 16.68
CA ASN A 148 0.31 5.13 17.79
C ASN A 148 -1.18 5.48 17.62
N ASP A 149 -1.69 5.44 16.39
CA ASP A 149 -3.09 5.76 16.04
C ASP A 149 -3.97 4.51 15.89
N ILE A 150 -3.41 3.30 16.05
CA ILE A 150 -4.14 2.04 15.92
C ILE A 150 -4.67 1.60 17.28
N ASN A 151 -5.99 1.68 17.45
CA ASN A 151 -6.70 1.29 18.68
C ASN A 151 -6.81 -0.25 18.85
N ASN A 152 -5.71 -0.98 18.74
CA ASN A 152 -5.64 -2.46 18.77
C ASN A 152 -6.21 -3.20 17.56
N ASP A 153 -6.54 -2.50 16.47
CA ASP A 153 -7.14 -3.06 15.25
C ASP A 153 -6.13 -3.70 14.28
N ILE A 154 -4.88 -3.93 14.71
CA ILE A 154 -3.82 -4.53 13.89
C ILE A 154 -4.28 -5.85 13.26
N LYS A 155 -5.00 -6.70 14.01
CA LYS A 155 -5.51 -7.98 13.48
C LYS A 155 -6.53 -7.78 12.36
N GLU A 156 -7.39 -6.78 12.46
CA GLU A 156 -8.37 -6.48 11.41
C GLU A 156 -7.68 -5.92 10.17
N ILE A 157 -6.71 -5.02 10.37
CA ILE A 157 -5.85 -4.52 9.29
C ILE A 157 -5.19 -5.71 8.58
N LEU A 158 -4.50 -6.59 9.30
CA LEU A 158 -3.83 -7.77 8.72
C LEU A 158 -4.79 -8.65 7.91
N LYS A 159 -6.01 -8.92 8.39
CA LYS A 159 -7.01 -9.72 7.68
C LYS A 159 -7.46 -9.12 6.34
N ASN A 160 -7.39 -7.80 6.21
CA ASN A 160 -7.81 -7.07 5.01
C ASN A 160 -6.68 -6.86 3.99
N HIS A 161 -5.48 -7.37 4.25
CA HIS A 161 -4.32 -7.25 3.37
C HIS A 161 -3.77 -8.62 2.99
N ASP A 162 -2.97 -8.66 1.92
CA ASP A 162 -2.32 -9.86 1.43
C ASP A 162 -0.97 -10.10 2.10
N LYS A 163 -0.21 -9.01 2.31
CA LYS A 163 1.16 -9.06 2.83
C LYS A 163 1.43 -7.93 3.80
N VAL A 164 2.47 -8.13 4.60
CA VAL A 164 3.07 -7.06 5.40
C VAL A 164 4.38 -6.63 4.78
N LEU A 165 4.61 -5.32 4.71
CA LEU A 165 5.92 -4.74 4.41
C LEU A 165 6.61 -4.38 5.72
N ASN A 166 7.83 -4.86 5.91
CA ASN A 166 8.69 -4.40 6.99
C ASN A 166 10.12 -4.12 6.50
N THR A 167 11.05 -3.84 7.42
CA THR A 167 12.46 -3.55 7.09
C THR A 167 13.16 -4.70 6.35
N SER A 168 12.65 -5.93 6.45
CA SER A 168 13.15 -7.11 5.73
C SER A 168 12.49 -7.30 4.35
N GLY A 169 11.51 -6.46 3.98
CA GLY A 169 10.76 -6.56 2.73
C GLY A 169 9.34 -7.10 2.91
N GLU A 170 8.79 -7.68 1.84
CA GLU A 170 7.45 -8.27 1.83
C GLU A 170 7.43 -9.60 2.58
N LYS A 171 6.46 -9.78 3.48
CA LYS A 171 6.18 -11.04 4.19
C LYS A 171 4.73 -11.44 3.99
N GLU A 172 4.48 -12.73 3.85
CA GLU A 172 3.13 -13.28 3.91
C GLU A 172 2.56 -13.08 5.32
N ILE A 173 1.24 -12.93 5.41
CA ILE A 173 0.55 -12.86 6.69
C ILE A 173 0.30 -14.30 7.16
N GLU A 174 1.10 -14.76 8.10
CA GLU A 174 0.90 -16.06 8.74
C GLU A 174 -0.26 -15.99 9.76
N ASP A 175 -1.01 -17.09 9.90
CA ASP A 175 -2.17 -17.19 10.80
C ASP A 175 -1.84 -16.93 12.28
N ASN A 176 -0.56 -17.07 12.66
CA ASN A 176 -0.05 -16.72 13.99
C ASN A 176 0.46 -15.28 14.02
N HIS A 177 -0.47 -14.34 14.20
CA HIS A 177 -0.31 -12.87 14.21
C HIS A 177 0.64 -12.27 15.28
N LEU A 178 1.54 -13.04 15.88
CA LEU A 178 2.38 -12.62 17.02
C LEU A 178 3.78 -12.10 16.63
N TRP A 179 4.22 -12.22 15.37
CA TRP A 179 5.61 -11.91 14.97
C TRP A 179 5.75 -10.85 13.87
N VAL A 180 4.70 -10.05 13.63
CA VAL A 180 4.61 -9.20 12.43
C VAL A 180 4.97 -7.73 12.69
N ILE A 181 5.20 -7.34 13.96
CA ILE A 181 5.61 -5.98 14.35
C ILE A 181 7.10 -5.96 14.64
#